data_AF-A0A951UNI3-F1
#
_entry.id   AF-A0A951UNI3-F1
#
_cell.length_a   1.000
_cell.length_b   1.000
_cell.length_c   1.000
_cell.angle_alpha   90.00
_cell.angle_beta   90.00
_cell.angle_gamma   90.00
#
_symmetry.space_group_name_H-M   'P 1'
#
loop_
_entity.id
_entity.type
_entity.pdbx_description
1 polymer ?
#
loop_
_entity_poly.entity_id
_entity_poly.type
_entity_poly.pdbx_seq_one_letter_code
_entity_poly.pdbx_strand_id
1 'polypeptide(L)'
;MDLRLWMLLLLVVLPGIALGSSSAYYLFPDWAALDASHRNYQKLAQDPNSTLRDLAIAEAAESRHRINCFAEGLGILLGSVILSIGVHGICTLPKPASKLASEHSTNRSSKNP
;
A
#
# COMPACT_ATOMS: atom_id res chain seq x y z
N MET A 1 11.11 13.70 -22.72
CA MET A 1 10.56 13.18 -21.46
C MET A 1 11.73 12.89 -20.53
N ASP A 2 11.69 13.39 -19.30
CA ASP A 2 12.85 13.35 -18.40
C ASP A 2 13.08 11.94 -17.84
N LEU A 3 14.30 11.40 -18.02
CA LEU A 3 14.72 10.08 -17.51
C LEU A 3 14.45 9.93 -15.99
N ARG A 4 14.53 11.03 -15.25
CA ARG A 4 14.26 11.10 -13.80
C ARG A 4 12.80 10.80 -13.47
N LEU A 5 11.87 11.29 -14.31
CA LEU A 5 10.44 11.04 -14.16
C LEU A 5 10.14 9.54 -14.38
N TRP A 6 10.75 8.95 -15.40
CA TRP A 6 10.63 7.51 -15.67
C TRP A 6 11.22 6.65 -14.56
N MET A 7 12.37 7.03 -14.00
CA MET A 7 12.97 6.34 -12.85
C MET A 7 12.05 6.39 -11.62
N LEU A 8 11.50 7.55 -11.27
CA LEU A 8 10.56 7.68 -10.15
C LEU A 8 9.30 6.82 -10.34
N LEU A 9 8.77 6.78 -11.56
CA LEU A 9 7.56 6.03 -11.86
C LEU A 9 7.80 4.51 -11.84
N LEU A 10 8.90 4.05 -12.46
CA LEU A 10 9.23 2.62 -12.56
C LEU A 10 9.80 2.02 -11.27
N LEU A 11 10.65 2.75 -10.53
CA LEU A 11 11.31 2.21 -9.33
C LEU A 11 10.57 2.48 -8.02
N VAL A 12 9.67 3.46 -7.97
CA VAL A 12 9.02 3.85 -6.70
C VAL A 12 7.51 3.69 -6.78
N VAL A 13 6.87 4.27 -7.80
CA VAL A 13 5.41 4.27 -7.93
C VAL A 13 4.88 2.86 -8.24
N LEU A 14 5.44 2.19 -9.26
CA LEU A 14 4.99 0.84 -9.63
C LEU A 14 5.18 -0.18 -8.51
N PRO A 15 6.34 -0.26 -7.82
CA PRO A 15 6.51 -1.20 -6.72
C PRO A 15 5.61 -0.87 -5.53
N GLY A 16 5.41 0.41 -5.20
CA GLY A 16 4.49 0.83 -4.13
C GLY A 16 3.05 0.39 -4.39
N ILE A 17 2.57 0.55 -5.64
CA ILE A 17 1.25 0.06 -6.05
C ILE A 17 1.21 -1.47 -6.06
N ALA A 18 2.19 -2.14 -6.65
CA ALA A 18 2.20 -3.60 -6.74
C ALA A 18 2.20 -4.27 -5.35
N LEU A 19 3.02 -3.79 -4.42
CA LEU A 19 3.10 -4.30 -3.06
C LEU A 19 1.84 -3.95 -2.25
N GLY A 20 1.34 -2.71 -2.36
CA GLY A 20 0.12 -2.30 -1.66
C GLY A 20 -1.13 -3.04 -2.17
N SER A 21 -1.28 -3.19 -3.49
CA SER A 21 -2.41 -3.86 -4.11
C SER A 21 -2.38 -5.38 -3.92
N SER A 22 -1.20 -6.01 -3.96
CA SER A 22 -1.10 -7.44 -3.61
C SER A 22 -1.52 -7.67 -2.16
N SER A 23 -1.07 -6.82 -1.24
CA SER A 23 -1.45 -6.92 0.17
C SER A 23 -2.96 -6.69 0.37
N ALA A 24 -3.54 -5.72 -0.33
CA ALA A 24 -4.99 -5.48 -0.32
C ALA A 24 -5.79 -6.67 -0.90
N TYR A 25 -5.25 -7.37 -1.90
CA TYR A 25 -5.90 -8.54 -2.50
C TYR A 25 -5.99 -9.71 -1.51
N TYR A 26 -4.92 -9.97 -0.74
CA TYR A 26 -4.89 -11.05 0.25
C TYR A 26 -5.58 -10.67 1.58
N LEU A 27 -5.74 -9.38 1.87
CA LEU A 27 -6.39 -8.92 3.10
C LEU A 27 -7.82 -9.45 3.26
N PHE A 28 -8.65 -9.39 2.22
CA PHE A 28 -10.05 -9.81 2.29
C PHE A 28 -10.26 -11.31 2.63
N PRO A 29 -9.60 -12.26 1.94
CA PRO A 29 -9.74 -13.67 2.29
C PRO A 29 -9.17 -14.00 3.68
N ASP A 30 -8.05 -13.39 4.08
CA ASP A 30 -7.51 -13.57 5.43
C ASP A 30 -8.42 -13.00 6.51
N TRP A 31 -9.09 -11.88 6.25
CA TRP A 31 -10.07 -11.29 7.15
C TRP A 31 -11.31 -12.18 7.30
N ALA A 32 -11.78 -12.80 6.22
CA ALA A 32 -12.88 -13.76 6.26
C ALA A 32 -12.50 -15.03 7.05
N ALA A 33 -11.27 -15.54 6.86
CA ALA A 33 -10.77 -16.68 7.63
C ALA A 33 -10.63 -16.34 9.12
N LEU A 34 -10.18 -15.12 9.43
CA LEU A 34 -10.13 -14.61 10.79
C LEU A 34 -11.52 -14.57 11.43
N ASP A 35 -12.52 -13.97 10.77
CA ASP A 35 -13.89 -13.88 11.30
C ASP A 35 -14.49 -15.29 11.55
N ALA A 36 -14.27 -16.22 10.62
CA ALA A 36 -14.69 -17.61 10.79
C ALA A 36 -14.02 -18.29 12.00
N SER A 37 -12.71 -18.11 12.16
CA SER A 37 -11.95 -18.68 13.29
C SER A 37 -12.37 -18.08 14.63
N HIS A 38 -12.62 -16.77 14.68
CA HIS A 38 -13.08 -16.07 15.88
C HIS A 38 -14.48 -16.52 16.29
N ARG A 39 -15.42 -16.65 15.34
CA ARG A 39 -16.75 -17.21 15.61
C ARG A 39 -16.69 -18.65 16.11
N ASN A 40 -15.75 -19.46 15.61
CA ASN A 40 -15.56 -20.83 16.10
C ASN A 40 -15.05 -20.84 17.55
N TYR A 41 -14.08 -20.00 17.88
CA TYR A 41 -13.62 -19.80 19.26
C TYR A 41 -14.76 -19.38 20.19
N GLN A 42 -15.58 -18.41 19.79
CA GLN A 42 -16.74 -17.96 20.59
C GLN A 42 -17.76 -19.08 20.83
N LYS A 43 -18.03 -19.92 19.82
CA LYS A 43 -18.93 -21.07 19.96
C LYS A 43 -18.38 -22.10 20.95
N LEU A 44 -17.09 -22.43 20.84
CA LEU A 44 -16.41 -23.33 21.77
C LEU A 44 -16.43 -22.77 23.20
N ALA A 45 -16.14 -21.48 23.39
CA ALA A 45 -16.16 -20.84 24.70
C ALA A 45 -17.54 -20.80 25.38
N GLN A 46 -18.62 -20.85 24.59
CA GLN A 46 -19.99 -20.89 25.09
C GLN A 46 -20.54 -22.32 25.25
N ASP A 47 -19.84 -23.33 24.70
CA ASP A 47 -20.24 -24.73 24.82
C ASP A 47 -19.76 -25.31 26.15
N PRO A 48 -20.68 -25.76 27.04
CA PRO A 48 -20.31 -26.37 28.31
C PRO A 48 -19.58 -27.72 28.16
N ASN A 49 -19.57 -28.33 26.98
CA ASN A 49 -18.84 -29.58 26.70
C ASN A 49 -17.43 -29.35 26.12
N SER A 50 -17.04 -28.10 25.85
CA SER A 50 -15.72 -27.80 25.30
C SER A 50 -14.61 -28.04 26.33
N THR A 51 -13.50 -28.65 25.89
CA THR A 51 -12.33 -28.83 26.76
C THR A 51 -11.42 -27.60 26.67
N LEU A 52 -10.69 -27.27 27.75
CA LEU A 52 -9.66 -26.22 27.73
C LEU A 52 -8.63 -26.39 26.60
N ARG A 53 -8.37 -27.64 26.18
CA ARG A 53 -7.49 -27.94 25.04
C ARG A 53 -8.09 -27.49 23.71
N ASP A 54 -9.40 -27.62 23.53
CA ASP A 54 -10.09 -27.22 22.29
C ASP A 54 -10.12 -25.69 22.17
N LEU A 55 -10.32 -25.01 23.29
CA LEU A 55 -10.19 -23.55 23.42
C LEU A 55 -8.78 -23.07 23.06
N ALA A 56 -7.74 -23.68 23.62
CA ALA A 56 -6.35 -23.30 23.33
C ALA A 56 -5.96 -23.53 21.86
N ILE A 57 -6.45 -24.60 21.23
CA ILE A 57 -6.24 -24.85 19.80
C ILE A 57 -6.96 -23.81 18.94
N ALA A 58 -8.20 -23.48 19.28
CA ALA A 58 -8.98 -22.47 18.57
C ALA A 58 -8.38 -21.06 18.70
N GLU A 59 -7.90 -20.68 19.89
CA GLU A 59 -7.21 -19.42 20.12
C GLU A 59 -5.91 -19.31 19.31
N ALA A 60 -5.10 -20.39 19.28
CA ALA A 60 -3.88 -20.43 18.49
C ALA A 60 -4.15 -20.35 16.96
N ALA A 61 -5.30 -20.85 16.51
CA ALA A 61 -5.72 -20.73 15.12
C ALA A 61 -6.14 -19.29 14.78
N GLU A 62 -6.94 -18.63 15.62
CA GLU A 62 -7.33 -17.22 15.45
C GLU A 62 -6.10 -16.30 15.41
N SER A 63 -5.16 -16.50 16.34
CA SER A 63 -3.97 -15.66 16.46
C SER A 63 -3.12 -15.66 15.19
N ARG A 64 -3.02 -16.80 14.48
CA ARG A 64 -2.32 -16.88 13.17
C ARG A 64 -2.99 -16.01 12.11
N HIS A 65 -4.31 -16.08 11.98
CA HIS A 65 -5.04 -15.27 11.00
C HIS A 65 -4.98 -13.77 11.33
N ARG A 66 -4.95 -13.42 12.62
CA ARG A 66 -4.76 -12.04 13.07
C ARG A 66 -3.41 -11.47 12.66
N ILE A 67 -2.34 -12.25 12.84
CA ILE A 67 -0.98 -11.83 12.49
C ILE A 67 -0.84 -11.69 10.97
N ASN A 68 -1.37 -12.63 10.18
CA ASN A 68 -1.35 -12.53 8.72
C ASN A 68 -2.11 -11.30 8.24
N CYS A 69 -3.35 -11.11 8.70
CA CYS A 69 -4.14 -9.93 8.35
C CYS A 69 -3.46 -8.61 8.74
N PHE A 70 -2.74 -8.58 9.87
CA PHE A 70 -1.95 -7.42 10.27
C PHE A 70 -0.76 -7.18 9.35
N ALA A 71 -0.04 -8.24 8.95
CA ALA A 71 1.07 -8.15 8.00
C ALA A 71 0.61 -7.61 6.64
N GLU A 72 -0.53 -8.09 6.13
CA GLU A 72 -1.15 -7.55 4.92
C GLU A 72 -1.54 -6.07 5.09
N GLY A 73 -2.10 -5.69 6.25
CA GLY A 73 -2.38 -4.30 6.58
C GLY A 73 -1.14 -3.40 6.58
N LEU A 74 -0.03 -3.88 7.12
CA LEU A 74 1.27 -3.20 7.06
C LEU A 74 1.78 -3.09 5.62
N GLY A 75 1.60 -4.13 4.79
CA GLY A 75 1.96 -4.12 3.38
C GLY A 75 1.24 -3.01 2.60
N ILE A 76 -0.06 -2.83 2.86
CA ILE A 76 -0.85 -1.73 2.30
C ILE A 76 -0.32 -0.37 2.77
N LEU A 77 -0.07 -0.22 4.08
CA LEU A 77 0.42 1.03 4.66
C LEU A 77 1.78 1.41 4.04
N LEU A 78 2.73 0.48 4.01
CA LEU A 78 4.06 0.70 3.44
C LEU A 78 3.98 1.00 1.94
N GLY A 79 3.17 0.25 1.19
CA GLY A 79 2.93 0.52 -0.23
C GLY A 79 2.38 1.92 -0.47
N SER A 80 1.43 2.38 0.36
CA SER A 80 0.84 3.72 0.27
C SER A 80 1.85 4.84 0.59
N VAL A 81 2.74 4.62 1.57
CA VAL A 81 3.80 5.58 1.91
C VAL A 81 4.80 5.70 0.77
N ILE A 82 5.25 4.58 0.21
CA ILE A 82 6.18 4.56 -0.93
C ILE A 82 5.55 5.25 -2.14
N LEU A 83 4.27 4.96 -2.43
CA LEU A 83 3.51 5.62 -3.49
C LEU A 83 3.44 7.14 -3.28
N SER A 84 3.13 7.59 -2.06
CA SER A 84 3.06 9.00 -1.69
C SER A 84 4.40 9.71 -1.91
N ILE A 85 5.51 9.09 -1.51
CA ILE A 85 6.87 9.61 -1.76
C ILE A 85 7.15 9.73 -3.26
N GLY A 86 6.80 8.70 -4.05
CA GLY A 86 6.98 8.73 -5.50
C GLY A 86 6.19 9.85 -6.17
N VAL A 87 4.92 10.02 -5.81
CA VAL A 87 4.06 11.11 -6.32
C VAL A 87 4.60 12.47 -5.89
N HIS A 88 5.01 12.63 -4.63
CA HIS A 88 5.61 13.87 -4.13
C HIS A 88 6.90 14.22 -4.88
N GLY A 89 7.76 13.24 -5.15
CA GLY A 89 8.97 13.40 -5.95
C GLY A 89 8.68 13.84 -7.39
N ILE A 90 7.61 13.32 -7.99
CA ILE A 90 7.15 13.74 -9.32
C ILE A 90 6.68 15.21 -9.31
N CYS A 91 5.91 15.60 -8.30
CA CYS A 91 5.38 16.97 -8.17
C CYS A 91 6.45 18.02 -7.86
N THR A 92 7.58 17.63 -7.25
CA THR A 92 8.66 18.53 -6.83
C THR A 92 9.83 18.61 -7.82
N LEU A 93 9.81 17.82 -8.90
CA LEU A 93 10.84 17.88 -9.94
C LEU A 93 10.95 19.29 -10.56
N PRO A 94 12.16 19.89 -10.58
CA PRO A 94 12.38 21.16 -11.26
C PRO A 94 12.08 21.02 -12.76
N LYS A 95 11.27 21.94 -13.32
CA LYS A 95 11.06 21.98 -14.77
C LYS A 95 12.40 22.26 -15.46
N PRO A 96 12.75 21.50 -16.51
CA PRO A 96 14.01 21.71 -17.22
C PRO A 96 14.09 23.15 -17.75
N ALA A 97 15.21 23.81 -17.44
CA ALA A 97 15.49 25.23 -17.74
C ALA A 97 15.42 25.58 -19.24
N SER A 98 15.41 24.57 -20.13
CA SER A 98 15.21 24.76 -21.57
C SER A 98 13.84 25.36 -21.92
N LYS A 99 12.80 25.13 -21.11
CA LYS A 99 11.50 25.81 -21.32
C LYS A 99 11.54 27.29 -20.97
N LEU A 100 12.23 27.66 -19.88
CA LEU A 100 12.37 29.06 -19.43
C LEU A 100 13.19 29.89 -20.42
N ALA A 101 14.24 29.32 -21.02
CA ALA A 101 15.02 29.99 -22.05
C ALA A 101 14.22 30.20 -23.34
N SER A 102 13.39 29.23 -23.76
CA SER A 102 12.53 29.36 -24.94
C SER A 102 11.43 30.42 -24.74
N GLU A 103 10.78 30.42 -23.56
CA GLU A 103 9.69 31.36 -23.26
C GLU A 103 10.21 32.79 -23.12
N HIS A 104 11.42 32.97 -22.57
CA HIS A 104 12.06 34.27 -22.47
C HIS A 104 12.49 34.83 -23.85
N SER A 105 13.01 33.99 -24.76
CA SER A 105 13.35 34.41 -26.13
C SER A 105 12.12 34.73 -26.99
N THR A 106 11.05 33.96 -26.88
CA THR A 106 9.79 34.23 -27.59
C THR A 106 9.11 35.50 -27.09
N ASN A 107 9.12 35.76 -25.78
CA ASN A 107 8.56 36.98 -25.19
C ASN A 107 9.40 38.23 -25.53
N ARG A 108 10.74 38.10 -25.63
CA ARG A 108 11.61 39.20 -26.09
C ARG A 108 11.43 39.53 -27.57
N SER A 109 11.24 38.53 -28.43
CA SER A 109 11.01 38.74 -29.87
C SER A 109 9.63 39.34 -30.18
N SER A 110 8.63 39.14 -29.32
CA SER A 110 7.29 39.73 -29.48
C SER A 110 7.19 41.18 -28.98
N LYS A 111 8.14 41.66 -28.17
CA LYS A 111 8.13 43.00 -27.58
C LYS A 111 8.92 44.06 -28.36
N ASN A 112 9.65 43.67 -29.41
CA ASN A 112 10.34 44.58 -30.32
C ASN A 112 9.78 44.40 -31.75
N PRO A 113 8.68 45.07 -32.12
CA PRO A 113 8.39 45.37 -33.52
C PRO A 113 9.33 46.44 -34.08
#